data_AF-A0A3N5XAV0-F1
#
_entry.id   AF-A0A3N5XAV0-F1
#
_cell.length_a   1.000
_cell.length_b   1.000
_cell.length_c   1.000
_cell.angle_alpha   90.00
_cell.angle_beta   90.00
_cell.angle_gamma   90.00
#
_symmetry.space_group_name_H-M   'P 1'
#
loop_
_entity.id
_entity.type
_entity.pdbx_description
1 polymer ?
#
loop_
_entity_poly.entity_id
_entity_poly.type
_entity_poly.pdbx_seq_one_letter_code
_entity_poly.pdbx_strand_id
1 'polypeptide(L)'
;MNEKPVLPPVPPLSLIKERLPELFPKGVDSRQYLVRDIAAKTVFVMFYAGAIQGQGRFIRPDQVTRMTDAQAAKTADAERLQWIRESLSRNTEPIKGRWYATNTRESIRDETLRDGVIPTGVVIKQEDMATTSSKGRYALEKEFADLFDPNLGGKKLESKIAAWQRHLSRESRARIALIKGRAAAAGENDVLVAFPNGETRRMAPGASSVLSKAAIEVFGSLFLEQPAVVFLSESSRKVVAQDHALASDIGLQIEPDRNLPDIILAD
;
A
#
# COMPACT_ATOMS: atom_id res chain seq x y z
N MET A 1 27.73 -27.27 20.01
CA MET A 1 27.05 -27.42 18.70
C MET A 1 26.47 -26.06 18.38
N ASN A 2 27.01 -25.34 17.39
CA ASN A 2 26.42 -24.07 16.97
C ASN A 2 25.15 -24.40 16.18
N GLU A 3 23.99 -24.29 16.82
CA GLU A 3 22.71 -24.32 16.09
C GLU A 3 22.78 -23.25 15.00
N LYS A 4 22.73 -23.70 13.74
CA LYS A 4 22.58 -22.79 12.60
C LYS A 4 21.31 -21.97 12.87
N PRO A 5 21.34 -20.64 12.78
CA PRO A 5 20.14 -19.85 12.95
C PRO A 5 19.17 -20.18 11.82
N VAL A 6 18.17 -21.01 12.15
CA VAL A 6 17.10 -21.48 11.26
C VAL A 6 16.40 -20.25 10.70
N LEU A 7 16.32 -20.15 9.37
CA LEU A 7 15.59 -19.04 8.76
C LEU A 7 14.09 -19.27 8.96
N PRO A 8 13.29 -18.20 9.15
CA PRO A 8 11.84 -18.34 9.23
C PRO A 8 11.29 -18.96 7.93
N PRO A 9 10.15 -19.67 8.00
CA PRO A 9 9.48 -20.16 6.82
C PRO A 9 9.13 -18.99 5.89
N VAL A 10 9.20 -19.23 4.58
CA VAL A 10 8.84 -18.23 3.58
C VAL A 10 7.40 -18.44 3.16
N PRO A 11 6.47 -17.50 3.43
CA PRO A 11 5.11 -17.62 2.94
C PRO A 11 5.08 -17.52 1.40
N PRO A 12 4.17 -18.24 0.73
CA PRO A 12 4.01 -18.12 -0.71
C PRO A 12 3.73 -16.67 -1.12
N LEU A 13 4.30 -16.23 -2.25
CA LEU A 13 4.06 -14.86 -2.73
C LEU A 13 2.56 -14.59 -2.99
N SER A 14 1.80 -15.60 -3.41
CA SER A 14 0.34 -15.52 -3.56
C SER A 14 -0.35 -15.20 -2.23
N LEU A 15 0.02 -15.89 -1.15
CA LEU A 15 -0.52 -15.64 0.19
C LEU A 15 -0.22 -14.21 0.65
N ILE A 16 0.98 -13.71 0.38
CA ILE A 16 1.34 -12.33 0.70
C ILE A 16 0.44 -11.35 -0.06
N LYS A 17 0.26 -11.56 -1.37
CA LYS A 17 -0.60 -10.72 -2.22
C LYS A 17 -2.06 -10.72 -1.76
N GLU A 18 -2.56 -11.86 -1.30
CA GLU A 18 -3.92 -12.02 -0.77
C GLU A 18 -4.10 -11.27 0.56
N ARG A 19 -3.15 -11.40 1.49
CA ARG A 19 -3.28 -10.82 2.84
C ARG A 19 -3.03 -9.32 2.90
N LEU A 20 -2.19 -8.75 2.03
CA LEU A 20 -1.88 -7.31 2.07
C LEU A 20 -3.13 -6.41 1.96
N PRO A 21 -4.07 -6.64 1.02
CA PRO A 21 -5.33 -5.89 0.98
C PRO A 21 -6.19 -5.98 2.24
N GLU A 22 -6.16 -7.10 2.96
CA GLU A 22 -6.89 -7.29 4.22
C GLU A 22 -6.22 -6.53 5.36
N LEU A 23 -4.89 -6.54 5.41
CA LEU A 23 -4.07 -5.85 6.41
C LEU A 23 -4.18 -4.33 6.26
N PHE A 24 -4.22 -3.85 5.01
CA PHE A 24 -4.35 -2.43 4.66
C PHE A 24 -5.72 -2.18 4.01
N PRO A 25 -6.78 -1.98 4.80
CA PRO A 25 -8.11 -1.69 4.27
C PRO A 25 -8.13 -0.31 3.59
N LYS A 26 -9.21 -0.03 2.85
CA LYS A 26 -9.42 1.30 2.25
C LYS A 26 -9.37 2.38 3.34
N GLY A 27 -8.74 3.52 3.04
CA GLY A 27 -8.57 4.65 3.96
C GLY A 27 -7.25 4.69 4.73
N VAL A 28 -6.39 3.65 4.61
CA VAL A 28 -5.00 3.73 5.05
C VAL A 28 -4.25 4.69 4.14
N ASP A 29 -3.46 5.59 4.73
CA ASP A 29 -2.61 6.52 3.97
C ASP A 29 -1.56 5.74 3.16
N SER A 30 -1.24 6.20 1.95
CA SER A 30 -0.30 5.51 1.05
C SER A 30 -0.65 4.05 0.73
N ARG A 31 -1.92 3.64 0.90
CA ARG A 31 -2.37 2.25 0.63
C ARG A 31 -1.92 1.71 -0.71
N GLN A 32 -1.90 2.54 -1.75
CA GLN A 32 -1.44 2.15 -3.09
C GLN A 32 -0.01 1.56 -3.09
N TYR A 33 0.86 2.04 -2.21
CA TYR A 33 2.22 1.55 -2.06
C TYR A 33 2.33 0.30 -1.18
N LEU A 34 1.28 -0.04 -0.42
CA LEU A 34 1.23 -1.15 0.52
C LEU A 34 0.65 -2.44 -0.05
N VAL A 35 -0.20 -2.34 -1.08
CA VAL A 35 -0.95 -3.50 -1.61
C VAL A 35 -0.55 -3.93 -3.02
N ARG A 36 0.37 -3.19 -3.67
CA ARG A 36 0.85 -3.50 -5.04
C ARG A 36 1.87 -4.65 -5.06
N ASP A 37 2.15 -5.16 -6.26
CA ASP A 37 3.09 -6.28 -6.49
C ASP A 37 4.49 -6.02 -5.88
N ILE A 38 5.01 -4.79 -6.00
CA ILE A 38 6.30 -4.39 -5.42
C ILE A 38 6.31 -4.54 -3.90
N ALA A 39 5.19 -4.22 -3.23
CA ALA A 39 5.08 -4.36 -1.78
C ALA A 39 5.10 -5.84 -1.39
N ALA A 40 4.31 -6.68 -2.08
CA ALA A 40 4.28 -8.12 -1.85
C ALA A 40 5.66 -8.77 -2.04
N LYS A 41 6.37 -8.43 -3.12
CA LYS A 41 7.73 -8.94 -3.37
C LYS A 41 8.76 -8.39 -2.38
N THR A 42 8.60 -7.16 -1.89
CA THR A 42 9.45 -6.61 -0.84
C THR A 42 9.27 -7.38 0.47
N VAL A 43 8.02 -7.63 0.89
CA VAL A 43 7.70 -8.45 2.07
C VAL A 43 8.22 -9.88 1.90
N PHE A 44 8.04 -10.48 0.72
CA PHE A 44 8.59 -11.79 0.40
C PHE A 44 10.11 -11.83 0.60
N VAL A 45 10.84 -10.84 0.08
CA VAL A 45 12.31 -10.78 0.21
C VAL A 45 12.74 -10.61 1.67
N MET A 46 11.96 -9.90 2.51
CA MET A 46 12.24 -9.82 3.94
C MET A 46 12.10 -11.19 4.62
N PHE A 47 11.02 -11.94 4.35
CA PHE A 47 10.91 -13.33 4.82
C PHE A 47 12.04 -14.20 4.28
N TYR A 48 12.33 -14.11 2.97
CA TYR A 48 13.37 -14.88 2.30
C TYR A 48 14.74 -14.67 2.96
N ALA A 49 15.07 -13.42 3.28
CA ALA A 49 16.31 -13.03 3.95
C ALA A 49 16.32 -13.30 5.46
N GLY A 50 15.21 -13.71 6.05
CA GLY A 50 15.04 -13.81 7.50
C GLY A 50 15.10 -12.45 8.21
N ALA A 51 14.79 -11.37 7.50
CA ALA A 51 14.79 -10.01 8.02
C ALA A 51 13.47 -9.74 8.76
N ILE A 52 13.38 -10.31 9.96
CA ILE A 52 12.27 -10.14 10.90
C ILE A 52 12.86 -9.63 12.21
N GLN A 53 12.15 -8.74 12.90
CA GLN A 53 12.52 -8.24 14.22
C GLN A 53 12.92 -9.37 15.17
N GLY A 54 14.06 -9.21 15.83
CA GLY A 54 14.65 -10.23 16.71
C GLY A 54 15.55 -11.26 16.02
N GLN A 55 15.57 -11.34 14.69
CA GLN A 55 16.38 -12.31 13.93
C GLN A 55 17.77 -11.78 13.51
N GLY A 56 18.10 -10.52 13.85
CA GLY A 56 19.41 -9.90 13.59
C GLY A 56 19.77 -9.70 12.12
N ARG A 57 18.81 -9.85 11.19
CA ARG A 57 19.00 -9.66 9.76
C ARG A 57 18.14 -8.52 9.25
N PHE A 58 18.65 -7.82 8.25
CA PHE A 58 18.00 -6.66 7.64
C PHE A 58 18.27 -6.68 6.14
N ILE A 59 17.31 -6.22 5.35
CA ILE A 59 17.49 -6.05 3.91
C ILE A 59 17.82 -4.59 3.55
N ARG A 60 18.43 -4.41 2.37
CA ARG A 60 18.49 -3.12 1.66
C ARG A 60 17.61 -3.16 0.41
N PRO A 61 17.10 -2.02 -0.10
CA PRO A 61 16.18 -1.98 -1.25
C PRO A 61 16.70 -2.73 -2.49
N ASP A 62 18.01 -2.65 -2.73
CA ASP A 62 18.70 -3.32 -3.83
C ASP A 62 18.57 -4.85 -3.80
N GLN A 63 18.43 -5.49 -2.64
CA GLN A 63 18.23 -6.95 -2.61
C GLN A 63 16.91 -7.38 -3.25
N VAL A 64 15.90 -6.51 -3.25
CA VAL A 64 14.61 -6.80 -3.90
C VAL A 64 14.75 -6.81 -5.43
N THR A 65 15.58 -5.93 -6.01
CA THR A 65 15.85 -5.91 -7.46
C THR A 65 16.74 -7.07 -7.91
N ARG A 66 17.45 -7.72 -6.98
CA ARG A 66 18.30 -8.89 -7.24
C ARG A 66 17.57 -10.23 -7.19
N MET A 67 16.31 -10.24 -6.76
CA MET A 67 15.52 -11.46 -6.68
C MET A 67 15.01 -11.90 -8.06
N THR A 68 14.94 -13.20 -8.27
CA THR A 68 14.45 -13.86 -9.50
C THR A 68 13.45 -14.94 -9.13
N ASP A 69 12.62 -15.37 -10.08
CA ASP A 69 11.71 -16.51 -9.85
C ASP A 69 12.48 -17.80 -9.52
N ALA A 70 13.61 -18.03 -10.21
CA ALA A 70 14.47 -19.18 -9.97
C ALA A 70 15.06 -19.20 -8.55
N GLN A 71 15.42 -18.03 -8.01
CA GLN A 71 15.91 -17.94 -6.63
C GLN A 71 14.76 -18.03 -5.62
N ALA A 72 13.63 -17.40 -5.90
CA ALA A 72 12.46 -17.43 -5.01
C ALA A 72 11.92 -18.86 -4.81
N ALA A 73 12.06 -19.74 -5.81
CA ALA A 73 11.71 -21.15 -5.73
C ALA A 73 12.62 -21.96 -4.77
N LYS A 74 13.81 -21.45 -4.43
CA LYS A 74 14.79 -22.10 -3.55
C LYS A 74 14.53 -21.73 -2.10
N THR A 75 13.80 -22.56 -1.38
CA THR A 75 13.38 -22.29 0.01
C THR A 75 14.27 -22.96 1.07
N ALA A 76 15.23 -23.78 0.66
CA ALA A 76 16.18 -24.41 1.58
C ALA A 76 17.10 -23.36 2.23
N ASP A 77 17.34 -23.50 3.53
CA ASP A 77 18.12 -22.53 4.31
C ASP A 77 19.53 -22.30 3.75
N ALA A 78 20.20 -23.36 3.26
CA ALA A 78 21.54 -23.23 2.69
C ALA A 78 21.56 -22.31 1.45
N GLU A 79 20.59 -22.47 0.55
CA GLU A 79 20.47 -21.67 -0.68
C GLU A 79 20.09 -20.22 -0.37
N ARG A 80 19.18 -20.03 0.58
CA ARG A 80 18.78 -18.70 1.07
C ARG A 80 19.95 -17.96 1.71
N LEU A 81 20.69 -18.62 2.60
CA LEU A 81 21.87 -18.05 3.27
C LEU A 81 23.01 -17.73 2.27
N GLN A 82 23.14 -18.52 1.21
CA GLN A 82 24.05 -18.20 0.11
C GLN A 82 23.62 -16.92 -0.61
N TRP A 83 22.35 -16.85 -1.04
CA TRP A 83 21.83 -15.67 -1.72
C TRP A 83 21.89 -14.41 -0.86
N ILE A 84 21.62 -14.50 0.45
CA ILE A 84 21.73 -13.34 1.38
C ILE A 84 23.17 -12.79 1.35
N ARG A 85 24.19 -13.65 1.39
CA ARG A 85 25.60 -13.23 1.34
C ARG A 85 25.95 -12.61 -0.02
N GLU A 86 25.56 -13.26 -1.11
CA GLU A 86 25.88 -12.82 -2.47
C GLU A 86 25.16 -11.51 -2.84
N SER A 87 23.89 -11.36 -2.48
CA SER A 87 23.08 -10.18 -2.77
C SER A 87 23.54 -8.92 -2.01
N LEU A 88 24.27 -9.07 -0.91
CA LEU A 88 24.90 -7.98 -0.17
C LEU A 88 26.28 -7.59 -0.72
N SER A 89 26.91 -8.47 -1.50
CA SER A 89 28.20 -8.20 -2.13
C SER A 89 28.11 -7.03 -3.13
N ARG A 90 29.29 -6.52 -3.54
CA ARG A 90 29.40 -5.49 -4.59
C ARG A 90 29.31 -6.08 -6.00
N ASN A 91 28.83 -7.32 -6.15
CA ASN A 91 28.75 -7.97 -7.45
C ASN A 91 27.80 -7.18 -8.39
N THR A 92 28.36 -6.72 -9.50
CA THR A 92 27.67 -5.96 -10.56
C THR A 92 27.32 -6.81 -11.78
N GLU A 93 27.62 -8.11 -11.75
CA GLU A 93 27.30 -9.01 -12.85
C GLU A 93 25.80 -8.97 -13.19
N PRO A 94 25.44 -9.02 -14.50
CA PRO A 94 24.05 -9.01 -14.92
C PRO A 94 23.28 -10.21 -14.35
N ILE A 95 22.36 -9.94 -13.42
CA ILE A 95 21.38 -10.94 -12.95
C ILE A 95 20.29 -11.13 -14.00
N LYS A 96 20.30 -12.28 -14.68
CA LYS A 96 19.26 -12.69 -15.64
C LYS A 96 17.96 -13.06 -14.91
N GLY A 97 16.83 -12.65 -15.46
CA GLY A 97 15.50 -13.01 -14.93
C GLY A 97 15.14 -12.33 -13.61
N ARG A 98 15.75 -11.17 -13.30
CA ARG A 98 15.38 -10.36 -12.14
C ARG A 98 13.93 -9.88 -12.24
N TRP A 99 13.25 -9.80 -11.10
CA TRP A 99 11.89 -9.25 -11.04
C TRP A 99 11.81 -7.79 -11.45
N TYR A 100 12.85 -7.01 -11.14
CA TYR A 100 12.86 -5.57 -11.35
C TYR A 100 14.21 -5.09 -11.86
N ALA A 101 14.19 -4.09 -12.75
CA ALA A 101 15.39 -3.42 -13.20
C ALA A 101 16.07 -2.67 -12.03
N THR A 102 17.37 -2.37 -12.16
CA THR A 102 18.15 -1.73 -11.08
C THR A 102 17.56 -0.38 -10.66
N ASN A 103 17.00 0.39 -11.61
CA ASN A 103 16.40 1.71 -11.35
C ASN A 103 15.12 1.64 -10.50
N THR A 104 14.41 0.51 -10.46
CA THR A 104 13.24 0.29 -9.58
C THR A 104 13.61 0.33 -8.10
N ARG A 105 14.91 0.27 -7.76
CA ARG A 105 15.42 0.46 -6.40
C ARG A 105 14.88 1.73 -5.75
N GLU A 106 14.73 2.81 -6.49
CA GLU A 106 14.26 4.10 -5.95
C GLU A 106 12.77 4.02 -5.56
N SER A 107 11.91 3.42 -6.39
CA SER A 107 10.50 3.16 -6.04
C SER A 107 10.34 2.17 -4.87
N ILE A 108 11.24 1.19 -4.73
CA ILE A 108 11.25 0.32 -3.55
C ILE A 108 11.64 1.14 -2.31
N ARG A 109 12.65 2.01 -2.40
CA ARG A 109 13.15 2.81 -1.28
C ARG A 109 12.18 3.88 -0.83
N ASP A 110 11.69 4.69 -1.76
CA ASP A 110 10.96 5.91 -1.43
C ASP A 110 9.47 5.58 -1.30
N GLU A 111 8.82 5.07 -2.33
CA GLU A 111 7.38 4.81 -2.27
C GLU A 111 7.02 3.62 -1.35
N THR A 112 7.73 2.48 -1.47
CA THR A 112 7.35 1.26 -0.74
C THR A 112 7.84 1.29 0.70
N LEU A 113 9.14 1.53 0.90
CA LEU A 113 9.77 1.52 2.22
C LEU A 113 9.49 2.80 3.01
N ARG A 114 9.91 3.96 2.49
CA ARG A 114 9.81 5.25 3.22
C ARG A 114 8.38 5.73 3.39
N ASP A 115 7.56 5.68 2.34
CA ASP A 115 6.23 6.29 2.35
C ASP A 115 5.11 5.29 2.68
N GLY A 116 5.35 3.99 2.44
CA GLY A 116 4.42 2.90 2.71
C GLY A 116 4.65 2.22 4.06
N VAL A 117 5.67 1.36 4.15
CA VAL A 117 5.79 0.41 5.27
C VAL A 117 6.37 1.01 6.56
N ILE A 118 7.21 2.05 6.49
CA ILE A 118 7.74 2.69 7.70
C ILE A 118 6.64 3.42 8.50
N PRO A 119 5.82 4.31 7.89
CA PRO A 119 4.82 5.07 8.64
C PRO A 119 3.70 4.20 9.23
N THR A 120 3.53 2.99 8.68
CA THR A 120 2.52 2.02 9.11
C THR A 120 3.02 1.02 10.15
N GLY A 121 4.30 1.09 10.55
CA GLY A 121 4.88 0.18 11.55
C GLY A 121 5.09 -1.25 11.06
N VAL A 122 5.02 -1.48 9.75
CA VAL A 122 5.19 -2.80 9.12
C VAL A 122 6.63 -3.28 9.17
N VAL A 123 7.56 -2.33 9.19
CA VAL A 123 9.00 -2.60 9.28
C VAL A 123 9.63 -1.83 10.42
N ILE A 124 10.64 -2.44 11.03
CA ILE A 124 11.62 -1.75 11.86
C ILE A 124 12.79 -1.28 10.99
N LYS A 125 13.32 -0.11 11.34
CA LYS A 125 14.46 0.51 10.67
C LYS A 125 15.63 0.59 11.65
N GLN A 126 16.82 0.19 11.20
CA GLN A 126 18.04 0.42 11.97
C GLN A 126 18.41 1.91 11.93
N GLU A 127 18.38 2.58 13.09
CA GLU A 127 18.57 4.03 13.20
C GLU A 127 20.05 4.46 13.23
N ASP A 128 20.93 3.61 13.76
CA ASP A 128 22.37 3.90 13.96
C ASP A 128 23.21 3.66 12.69
N MET A 129 22.80 4.23 11.56
CA MET A 129 23.50 4.04 10.29
C MET A 129 23.64 5.32 9.48
N ALA A 130 24.87 5.61 9.05
CA ALA A 130 25.14 6.64 8.04
C ALA A 130 24.26 6.45 6.80
N THR A 131 23.84 7.57 6.19
CA THR A 131 23.01 7.58 4.99
C THR A 131 23.65 6.84 3.81
N THR A 132 24.99 6.84 3.75
CA THR A 132 25.82 6.19 2.72
C THR A 132 26.12 4.70 2.97
N SER A 133 25.68 4.14 4.09
CA SER A 133 25.99 2.75 4.44
C SER A 133 25.33 1.76 3.48
N SER A 134 26.11 0.77 3.03
CA SER A 134 25.66 -0.28 2.12
C SER A 134 25.03 -1.49 2.84
N LYS A 135 24.89 -1.47 4.17
CA LYS A 135 24.31 -2.58 4.94
C LYS A 135 22.78 -2.58 4.85
N GLY A 136 22.17 -3.72 5.17
CA GLY A 136 20.72 -3.82 5.33
C GLY A 136 20.21 -2.91 6.44
N ARG A 137 19.00 -2.37 6.29
CA ARG A 137 18.40 -1.40 7.21
C ARG A 137 16.98 -1.75 7.64
N TYR A 138 16.27 -2.59 6.88
CA TYR A 138 14.84 -2.86 7.07
C TYR A 138 14.60 -4.32 7.45
N ALA A 139 13.76 -4.55 8.44
CA ALA A 139 13.25 -5.87 8.81
C ALA A 139 11.75 -5.75 9.11
N LEU A 140 10.98 -6.83 8.88
CA LEU A 140 9.57 -6.86 9.25
C LEU A 140 9.42 -6.74 10.77
N GLU A 141 8.43 -5.98 11.20
CA GLU A 141 7.94 -6.06 12.57
C GLU A 141 7.39 -7.48 12.83
N LYS A 142 7.62 -8.00 14.04
CA LYS A 142 7.35 -9.41 14.35
C LYS A 142 5.85 -9.73 14.30
N GLU A 143 4.99 -8.92 14.89
CA GLU A 143 3.54 -9.16 14.90
C GLU A 143 2.95 -9.09 13.50
N PHE A 144 3.45 -8.18 12.65
CA PHE A 144 3.10 -8.15 11.23
C PHE A 144 3.53 -9.42 10.51
N ALA A 145 4.77 -9.90 10.74
CA ALA A 145 5.26 -11.13 10.12
C ALA A 145 4.42 -12.37 10.52
N ASP A 146 3.99 -12.43 11.78
CA ASP A 146 3.13 -13.51 12.31
C ASP A 146 1.76 -13.57 11.61
N LEU A 147 1.33 -12.51 10.90
CA LEU A 147 0.10 -12.48 10.09
C LEU A 147 0.24 -13.17 8.75
N PHE A 148 1.40 -13.74 8.39
CA PHE A 148 1.61 -14.49 7.14
C PHE A 148 1.82 -15.99 7.36
N ASP A 149 1.58 -16.52 8.56
CA ASP A 149 1.58 -17.97 8.80
C ASP A 149 0.53 -18.67 7.89
N PRO A 150 0.92 -19.59 6.99
CA PRO A 150 -0.01 -20.28 6.11
C PRO A 150 -1.10 -21.08 6.85
N ASN A 151 -0.84 -21.47 8.10
CA ASN A 151 -1.81 -22.22 8.92
C ASN A 151 -2.81 -21.29 9.66
N LEU A 152 -2.64 -19.98 9.53
CA LEU A 152 -3.54 -18.99 10.12
C LEU A 152 -4.70 -18.69 9.16
N GLY A 153 -5.94 -19.02 9.55
CA GLY A 153 -7.13 -18.78 8.73
C GLY A 153 -8.39 -18.51 9.54
N GLY A 154 -9.49 -18.21 8.83
CA GLY A 154 -10.82 -17.97 9.38
C GLY A 154 -10.85 -16.90 10.48
N LYS A 155 -11.72 -17.11 11.48
CA LYS A 155 -11.92 -16.17 12.61
C LYS A 155 -10.62 -15.82 13.37
N LYS A 156 -9.66 -16.75 13.41
CA LYS A 156 -8.36 -16.51 14.08
C LYS A 156 -7.52 -15.50 13.30
N LEU A 157 -7.50 -15.60 11.98
CA LEU A 157 -6.84 -14.63 11.11
C LEU A 157 -7.52 -13.26 11.24
N GLU A 158 -8.84 -13.21 11.09
CA GLU A 158 -9.62 -11.96 11.20
C GLU A 158 -9.36 -11.24 12.53
N SER A 159 -9.35 -11.97 13.64
CA SER A 159 -9.08 -11.42 14.96
C SER A 159 -7.66 -10.85 15.08
N LYS A 160 -6.65 -11.57 14.56
CA LYS A 160 -5.27 -11.09 14.57
C LYS A 160 -5.06 -9.87 13.67
N ILE A 161 -5.65 -9.87 12.48
CA ILE A 161 -5.64 -8.71 11.57
C ILE A 161 -6.29 -7.51 12.26
N ALA A 162 -7.46 -7.69 12.86
CA ALA A 162 -8.17 -6.62 13.55
C ALA A 162 -7.39 -6.08 14.76
N ALA A 163 -6.66 -6.95 15.48
CA ALA A 163 -5.78 -6.54 16.57
C ALA A 163 -4.60 -5.70 16.04
N TRP A 164 -3.90 -6.21 15.03
CA TRP A 164 -2.75 -5.52 14.43
C TRP A 164 -3.13 -4.17 13.79
N GLN A 165 -4.29 -4.08 13.15
CA GLN A 165 -4.81 -2.82 12.58
C GLN A 165 -5.00 -1.71 13.60
N ARG A 166 -5.08 -2.02 14.91
CA ARG A 166 -5.13 -1.00 15.97
C ARG A 166 -3.81 -0.24 16.12
N HIS A 167 -2.71 -0.77 15.58
CA HIS A 167 -1.39 -0.15 15.57
C HIS A 167 -1.19 0.82 14.40
N LEU A 168 -2.08 0.83 13.40
CA LEU A 168 -2.05 1.84 12.33
C LEU A 168 -2.23 3.25 12.92
N SER A 169 -1.74 4.29 12.23
CA SER A 169 -1.76 5.68 12.71
C SER A 169 -3.15 6.13 13.17
N ARG A 170 -3.24 7.13 14.06
CA ARG A 170 -4.53 7.61 14.60
C ARG A 170 -5.45 8.14 13.48
N GLU A 171 -4.84 8.74 12.47
CA GLU A 171 -5.45 9.30 11.27
C GLU A 171 -5.97 8.20 10.33
N SER A 172 -5.15 7.18 10.05
CA SER A 172 -5.57 5.99 9.29
C SER A 172 -6.67 5.21 10.03
N ARG A 173 -6.59 5.10 11.37
CA ARG A 173 -7.67 4.51 12.19
C ARG A 173 -8.98 5.29 12.09
N ALA A 174 -8.93 6.62 12.15
CA ALA A 174 -10.12 7.45 12.00
C ALA A 174 -10.75 7.32 10.61
N ARG A 175 -9.93 7.27 9.55
CA ARG A 175 -10.39 7.03 8.16
C ARG A 175 -10.99 5.64 7.99
N ILE A 176 -10.34 4.59 8.51
CA ILE A 176 -10.88 3.22 8.49
C ILE A 176 -12.20 3.14 9.26
N ALA A 177 -12.30 3.75 10.44
CA ALA A 177 -13.53 3.76 11.24
C ALA A 177 -14.66 4.53 10.54
N LEU A 178 -14.35 5.65 9.88
CA LEU A 178 -15.30 6.38 9.03
C LEU A 178 -15.76 5.52 7.84
N ILE A 179 -14.87 4.78 7.18
CA ILE A 179 -15.22 3.92 6.03
C ILE A 179 -16.02 2.69 6.48
N LYS A 180 -15.60 2.01 7.56
CA LYS A 180 -16.36 0.89 8.15
C LYS A 180 -17.70 1.35 8.69
N GLY A 181 -17.76 2.54 9.30
CA GLY A 181 -18.99 3.20 9.73
C GLY A 181 -19.88 3.60 8.53
N ARG A 182 -19.30 4.05 7.42
CA ARG A 182 -20.02 4.33 6.15
C ARG A 182 -20.56 3.06 5.49
N ALA A 183 -19.86 1.93 5.60
CA ALA A 183 -20.33 0.63 5.10
C ALA A 183 -21.45 0.04 5.98
N ALA A 184 -21.41 0.27 7.30
CA ALA A 184 -22.47 -0.13 8.23
C ALA A 184 -23.67 0.84 8.24
N ALA A 185 -23.47 2.11 7.86
CA ALA A 185 -24.50 3.15 7.78
C ALA A 185 -24.97 3.45 6.34
N ALA A 186 -24.63 2.60 5.38
CA ALA A 186 -25.25 2.56 4.07
C ALA A 186 -26.67 1.97 4.25
N GLY A 187 -27.60 2.83 4.70
CA GLY A 187 -29.02 2.58 4.53
C GLY A 187 -29.35 2.59 3.05
N GLU A 188 -30.35 1.80 2.66
CA GLU A 188 -30.69 1.40 1.28
C GLU A 188 -30.96 2.53 0.26
N ASN A 189 -30.83 3.81 0.61
CA ASN A 189 -31.28 4.95 -0.20
C ASN A 189 -30.22 5.99 -0.59
N ASP A 190 -28.95 5.87 -0.22
CA ASP A 190 -27.94 6.88 -0.61
C ASP A 190 -27.22 6.57 -1.93
N VAL A 191 -26.87 7.62 -2.70
CA VAL A 191 -26.09 7.47 -3.94
C VAL A 191 -24.60 7.57 -3.61
N LEU A 192 -23.86 6.47 -3.83
CA LEU A 192 -22.40 6.43 -3.69
C LEU A 192 -21.73 6.71 -5.04
N VAL A 193 -20.87 7.72 -5.09
CA VAL A 193 -20.10 8.13 -6.27
C VAL A 193 -18.62 7.78 -6.07
N ALA A 194 -18.08 6.92 -6.92
CA ALA A 194 -16.67 6.56 -6.97
C ALA A 194 -15.89 7.56 -7.82
N PHE A 195 -14.81 8.11 -7.27
CA PHE A 195 -13.95 9.05 -7.96
C PHE A 195 -12.80 8.29 -8.65
N PRO A 196 -12.20 8.83 -9.73
CA PRO A 196 -11.09 8.20 -10.44
C PRO A 196 -9.86 7.93 -9.56
N ASN A 197 -9.63 8.76 -8.53
CA ASN A 197 -8.55 8.59 -7.55
C ASN A 197 -8.82 7.46 -6.53
N GLY A 198 -9.94 6.74 -6.66
CA GLY A 198 -10.34 5.65 -5.77
C GLY A 198 -11.09 6.09 -4.51
N GLU A 199 -11.35 7.39 -4.32
CA GLU A 199 -12.26 7.87 -3.28
C GLU A 199 -13.72 7.49 -3.57
N THR A 200 -14.55 7.50 -2.55
CA THR A 200 -16.02 7.36 -2.71
C THR A 200 -16.72 8.41 -1.87
N ARG A 201 -17.66 9.12 -2.48
CA ARG A 201 -18.46 10.17 -1.84
C ARG A 201 -19.92 9.76 -1.79
N ARG A 202 -20.56 10.09 -0.67
CA ARG A 202 -21.99 9.87 -0.46
C ARG A 202 -22.71 11.15 -0.83
N MET A 203 -23.70 11.03 -1.70
CA MET A 203 -24.65 12.09 -2.02
C MET A 203 -26.04 11.72 -1.53
N ALA A 204 -26.87 12.72 -1.22
CA ALA A 204 -28.27 12.49 -0.88
C ALA A 204 -29.00 11.75 -2.04
N PRO A 205 -29.99 10.90 -1.74
CA PRO A 205 -30.85 10.30 -2.75
C PRO A 205 -31.44 11.36 -3.68
N GLY A 206 -31.37 11.13 -4.99
CA GLY A 206 -32.01 12.01 -5.95
C GLY A 206 -31.53 11.80 -7.38
N ALA A 207 -32.36 12.18 -8.35
CA ALA A 207 -32.04 12.08 -9.77
C ALA A 207 -30.76 12.86 -10.15
N SER A 208 -30.54 14.03 -9.53
CA SER A 208 -29.32 14.82 -9.72
C SER A 208 -28.06 14.07 -9.25
N SER A 209 -28.08 13.45 -8.07
CA SER A 209 -26.95 12.66 -7.57
C SER A 209 -26.64 11.44 -8.45
N VAL A 210 -27.67 10.80 -9.02
CA VAL A 210 -27.50 9.69 -9.98
C VAL A 210 -26.83 10.18 -11.27
N LEU A 211 -27.22 11.36 -11.76
CA LEU A 211 -26.58 11.97 -12.92
C LEU A 211 -25.13 12.34 -12.64
N SER A 212 -24.83 12.91 -11.47
CA SER A 212 -23.45 13.23 -11.09
C SER A 212 -22.58 11.98 -10.95
N LYS A 213 -23.16 10.89 -10.43
CA LYS A 213 -22.51 9.57 -10.43
C LYS A 213 -22.16 9.12 -11.86
N ALA A 214 -23.11 9.17 -12.78
CA ALA A 214 -22.89 8.76 -14.16
C ALA A 214 -21.88 9.66 -14.89
N ALA A 215 -21.90 10.97 -14.62
CA ALA A 215 -20.93 11.90 -15.19
C ALA A 215 -19.49 11.59 -14.73
N ILE A 216 -19.30 11.28 -13.44
CA ILE A 216 -17.97 10.98 -12.91
C ILE A 216 -17.51 9.56 -13.30
N GLU A 217 -18.37 8.56 -13.11
CA GLU A 217 -17.98 7.14 -13.26
C GLU A 217 -18.04 6.65 -14.71
N VAL A 218 -18.94 7.19 -15.53
CA VAL A 218 -19.13 6.75 -16.91
C VAL A 218 -18.53 7.76 -17.87
N PHE A 219 -19.01 9.01 -17.87
CA PHE A 219 -18.54 10.02 -18.82
C PHE A 219 -17.03 10.30 -18.64
N GLY A 220 -16.56 10.54 -17.41
CA GLY A 220 -15.13 10.75 -17.15
C GLY A 220 -14.25 9.61 -17.66
N SER A 221 -14.67 8.36 -17.49
CA SER A 221 -13.92 7.18 -17.95
C SER A 221 -13.91 6.99 -19.48
N LEU A 222 -14.92 7.51 -20.18
CA LEU A 222 -15.09 7.32 -21.62
C LEU A 222 -14.44 8.45 -22.44
N PHE A 223 -14.38 9.66 -21.88
CA PHE A 223 -14.04 10.87 -22.62
C PHE A 223 -12.77 11.58 -22.13
N LEU A 224 -12.19 11.19 -20.99
CA LEU A 224 -10.97 11.78 -20.43
C LEU A 224 -9.88 10.70 -20.26
N GLU A 225 -8.62 11.06 -20.44
CA GLU A 225 -7.48 10.11 -20.38
C GLU A 225 -7.06 9.79 -18.93
N GLN A 226 -7.00 10.81 -18.08
CA GLN A 226 -6.64 10.77 -16.65
C GLN A 226 -7.59 11.65 -15.83
N PRO A 227 -8.89 11.31 -15.77
CA PRO A 227 -9.88 12.15 -15.12
C PRO A 227 -9.57 12.38 -13.63
N ALA A 228 -9.73 13.61 -13.20
CA ALA A 228 -9.69 14.01 -11.81
C ALA A 228 -10.93 14.87 -11.45
N VAL A 229 -11.54 14.59 -10.30
CA VAL A 229 -12.70 15.36 -9.82
C VAL A 229 -12.19 16.54 -9.00
N VAL A 230 -12.30 17.75 -9.55
CA VAL A 230 -11.87 18.99 -8.89
C VAL A 230 -12.98 19.53 -7.97
N PHE A 231 -14.23 19.42 -8.41
CA PHE A 231 -15.40 19.93 -7.70
C PHE A 231 -16.62 19.05 -7.89
N LEU A 232 -17.40 18.88 -6.82
CA LEU A 232 -18.73 18.26 -6.84
C LEU A 232 -19.64 18.96 -5.81
N SER A 233 -20.76 19.50 -6.28
CA SER A 233 -21.81 20.08 -5.44
C SER A 233 -23.05 19.18 -5.36
N GLU A 234 -23.89 19.44 -4.36
CA GLU A 234 -25.25 18.87 -4.27
C GLU A 234 -26.26 20.01 -4.32
N SER A 235 -27.43 19.77 -4.91
CA SER A 235 -28.51 20.78 -5.00
C SER A 235 -28.95 21.30 -3.62
N SER A 236 -28.72 20.54 -2.55
CA SER A 236 -29.02 20.90 -1.16
C SER A 236 -27.83 21.48 -0.39
N ARG A 237 -26.59 21.36 -0.89
CA ARG A 237 -25.36 21.78 -0.21
C ARG A 237 -24.35 22.32 -1.23
N LYS A 238 -24.01 23.61 -1.10
CA LYS A 238 -23.19 24.35 -2.08
C LYS A 238 -21.84 23.69 -2.42
N VAL A 239 -21.19 22.98 -1.48
CA VAL A 239 -19.96 22.22 -1.74
C VAL A 239 -19.98 20.92 -0.94
N VAL A 240 -19.78 19.79 -1.62
CA VAL A 240 -19.71 18.45 -1.00
C VAL A 240 -18.31 17.84 -1.16
N ALA A 241 -17.61 18.17 -2.25
CA ALA A 241 -16.19 17.89 -2.41
C ALA A 241 -15.48 19.01 -3.20
N GLN A 242 -14.30 19.39 -2.72
CA GLN A 242 -13.39 20.31 -3.39
C GLN A 242 -11.95 19.85 -3.13
N ASP A 243 -11.20 19.60 -4.20
CA ASP A 243 -9.76 19.36 -4.10
C ASP A 243 -9.02 20.68 -4.27
N HIS A 244 -8.76 21.36 -3.14
CA HIS A 244 -8.10 22.67 -3.14
C HIS A 244 -6.67 22.63 -3.68
N ALA A 245 -5.96 21.52 -3.49
CA ALA A 245 -4.60 21.38 -3.99
C ALA A 245 -4.63 21.25 -5.51
N LEU A 246 -5.46 20.35 -6.04
CA LEU A 246 -5.62 20.18 -7.49
C LEU A 246 -6.15 21.46 -8.16
N ALA A 247 -7.16 22.11 -7.56
CA ALA A 247 -7.70 23.37 -8.09
C ALA A 247 -6.64 24.48 -8.12
N SER A 248 -5.82 24.60 -7.07
CA SER A 248 -4.74 25.58 -7.02
C SER A 248 -3.62 25.26 -8.02
N ASP A 249 -3.27 23.98 -8.17
CA ASP A 249 -2.20 23.51 -9.06
C ASP A 249 -2.54 23.75 -10.53
N ILE A 250 -3.83 23.68 -10.91
CA ILE A 250 -4.31 24.02 -12.26
C ILE A 250 -4.70 25.50 -12.41
N GLY A 251 -4.44 26.33 -11.40
CA GLY A 251 -4.74 27.77 -11.42
C GLY A 251 -6.24 28.12 -11.33
N LEU A 252 -7.09 27.16 -10.95
CA LEU A 252 -8.53 27.34 -10.82
C LEU A 252 -8.89 27.87 -9.43
N GLN A 253 -9.25 29.14 -9.35
CA GLN A 253 -9.80 29.72 -8.11
C GLN A 253 -11.30 29.51 -8.05
N ILE A 254 -11.73 28.57 -7.20
CA ILE A 254 -13.13 28.24 -6.98
C ILE A 254 -13.64 29.07 -5.80
N GLU A 255 -14.48 30.07 -6.07
CA GLU A 255 -15.22 30.82 -5.05
C GLU A 255 -16.57 30.12 -4.76
N PRO A 256 -16.75 29.48 -3.58
CA PRO A 256 -17.95 28.69 -3.26
C PRO A 256 -19.28 29.47 -3.26
N ASP A 257 -19.18 30.81 -3.22
CA ASP A 257 -20.31 31.73 -3.11
C ASP A 257 -20.83 32.22 -4.47
N ARG A 258 -20.19 31.82 -5.58
CA ARG A 258 -20.63 32.09 -6.96
C ARG A 258 -21.37 30.90 -7.57
N ASN A 259 -22.09 31.15 -8.67
CA ASN A 259 -22.73 30.10 -9.49
C ASN A 259 -21.66 29.19 -10.11
N LEU A 260 -21.35 28.10 -9.44
CA LEU A 260 -20.46 27.04 -9.94
C LEU A 260 -21.28 25.96 -10.65
N PRO A 261 -20.70 25.25 -11.65
CA PRO A 261 -21.31 24.06 -12.20
C PRO A 261 -21.38 22.95 -11.16
N ASP A 262 -22.26 21.96 -11.37
CA ASP A 262 -22.45 20.87 -10.41
C ASP A 262 -21.22 19.97 -10.26
N ILE A 263 -20.39 19.88 -11.31
CA ILE A 263 -19.21 19.03 -11.39
C ILE A 263 -18.14 19.75 -12.19
N ILE A 264 -16.89 19.70 -11.70
CA ILE A 264 -15.71 20.09 -12.48
C ILE A 264 -14.78 18.88 -12.54
N LEU A 265 -14.55 18.39 -13.75
CA LEU A 265 -13.54 17.37 -14.05
C LEU A 265 -12.33 18.05 -14.72
N ALA A 266 -11.15 17.61 -14.36
CA ALA A 266 -9.89 17.95 -15.04
C ALA A 266 -9.28 16.68 -15.64
N ASP A 267 -8.48 16.87 -16.67
CA ASP A 267 -7.71 15.83 -17.38
C ASP A 267 -6.32 16.42 -17.67
#